data_AF-A0A7Y0N4A9-F1
#
_entry.id   AF-A0A7Y0N4A9-F1
#
_cell.length_a   1.000
_cell.length_b   1.000
_cell.length_c   1.000
_cell.angle_alpha   90.00
_cell.angle_beta   90.00
_cell.angle_gamma   90.00
#
_symmetry.space_group_name_H-M   'P 1'
#
loop_
_entity.id
_entity.type
_entity.pdbx_description
1 polymer ?
#
loop_
_entity_poly.entity_id
_entity_poly.type
_entity_poly.pdbx_seq_one_letter_code
_entity_poly.pdbx_strand_id
1 'polypeptide(L)'
;MLSARNIAALGFMTFAMYLGAGNLIFPPFLGYQAGENFLSGMSGFLLTGVGLPALALVMVAIVNGSDKLTAALPKPLATSFWVMVFIVIGPAFV
;
A
#
# COMPACT_ATOMS: atom_id res chain seq x y z
N MET A 1 21.28 -13.29 -2.20
CA MET A 1 20.23 -13.57 -1.19
C MET A 1 20.38 -12.55 -0.07
N LEU A 2 19.28 -11.96 0.42
CA LEU A 2 19.33 -10.96 1.50
C LEU A 2 19.76 -11.62 2.82
N SER A 3 20.63 -10.96 3.59
CA SER A 3 20.99 -11.39 4.94
C SER A 3 19.77 -11.35 5.87
N ALA A 4 19.69 -12.24 6.86
CA ALA A 4 18.61 -12.27 7.86
C ALA A 4 18.40 -10.91 8.55
N ARG A 5 19.47 -10.14 8.75
CA ARG A 5 19.41 -8.77 9.28
C ARG A 5 18.69 -7.80 8.33
N ASN A 6 18.89 -7.94 7.02
CA ASN A 6 18.23 -7.10 6.02
C ASN A 6 16.75 -7.48 5.89
N ILE A 7 16.42 -8.78 5.98
CA ILE A 7 15.04 -9.24 5.99
C ILE A 7 14.31 -8.71 7.23
N ALA A 8 14.94 -8.79 8.41
CA ALA A 8 14.37 -8.23 9.62
C ALA A 8 14.18 -6.71 9.52
N ALA A 9 15.18 -5.98 8.99
CA ALA A 9 15.09 -4.54 8.79
C ALA A 9 13.98 -4.15 7.80
N LEU A 10 13.90 -4.80 6.63
CA LEU A 10 12.82 -4.59 5.66
C LEU A 10 11.45 -4.97 6.25
N GLY A 11 11.38 -6.06 7.00
CA GLY A 11 10.17 -6.51 7.67
C GLY A 11 9.67 -5.46 8.68
N PHE A 12 10.55 -4.97 9.56
CA PHE A 12 10.21 -3.92 10.52
C PHE A 12 9.89 -2.58 9.86
N MET A 13 10.56 -2.22 8.76
CA MET A 13 10.29 -0.98 8.02
C MET A 13 8.93 -1.03 7.34
N THR A 14 8.62 -2.16 6.70
CA THR A 14 7.30 -2.42 6.10
C THR A 14 6.22 -2.46 7.18
N PHE A 15 6.49 -3.15 8.30
CA PHE A 15 5.62 -3.18 9.47
C PHE A 15 5.36 -1.77 10.01
N ALA A 16 6.38 -0.93 10.20
CA ALA A 16 6.21 0.45 10.68
C ALA A 16 5.44 1.33 9.70
N MET A 17 5.64 1.13 8.38
CA MET A 17 4.85 1.81 7.34
C MET A 17 3.37 1.43 7.41
N TYR A 18 3.05 0.16 7.70
CA TYR A 18 1.67 -0.33 7.79
C TYR A 18 1.05 -0.23 9.19
N LEU A 19 1.84 -0.12 10.26
CA LEU A 19 1.38 -0.05 11.65
C LEU A 19 1.58 1.34 12.27
N GLY A 20 2.00 2.32 11.47
CA GLY A 20 2.14 3.71 11.88
C GLY A 20 0.81 4.35 12.30
N ALA A 21 0.88 5.52 12.93
CA ALA A 21 -0.27 6.19 13.57
C ALA A 21 -1.52 6.27 12.67
N GLY A 22 -1.37 6.57 11.37
CA GLY A 22 -2.52 6.64 10.47
C GLY A 22 -3.21 5.28 10.27
N ASN A 23 -2.49 4.19 10.01
CA ASN A 23 -3.12 2.87 9.86
C ASN A 23 -3.63 2.27 11.18
N LEU A 24 -3.19 2.78 12.33
CA LEU A 24 -3.72 2.38 13.64
C LEU A 24 -4.97 3.19 14.04
N ILE A 25 -5.02 4.47 13.69
CA ILE A 25 -6.10 5.39 14.10
C ILE A 25 -7.24 5.43 13.06
N PHE A 26 -6.90 5.39 11.78
CA PHE A 26 -7.83 5.63 10.68
C PHE A 26 -8.87 4.51 10.51
N PRO A 27 -8.53 3.20 10.57
CA PRO A 27 -9.56 2.16 10.42
C PRO A 27 -10.60 2.15 11.55
N PRO A 28 -10.22 2.26 12.84
CA PRO A 28 -11.20 2.43 13.91
C PRO A 28 -12.04 3.71 13.77
N PHE A 29 -11.44 4.82 13.33
CA PHE A 29 -12.16 6.07 13.09
C PHE A 29 -13.16 5.98 11.94
N LEU A 30 -12.80 5.34 10.83
CA LEU A 30 -13.71 5.03 9.73
C LEU A 30 -14.81 4.06 10.17
N GLY A 31 -14.47 3.05 10.96
CA GLY A 31 -15.43 2.11 11.54
C GLY A 31 -16.44 2.83 12.44
N TYR A 32 -15.98 3.78 13.25
CA TYR A 32 -16.83 4.63 14.08
C TYR A 32 -17.77 5.50 13.22
N GLN A 33 -17.24 6.14 12.17
CA GLN A 33 -18.05 6.96 11.24
C GLN A 33 -19.04 6.13 10.42
N ALA A 34 -18.74 4.87 10.13
CA ALA A 34 -19.65 3.99 9.39
C ALA A 34 -20.94 3.69 10.16
N GLY A 35 -20.96 3.86 11.49
CA GLY A 35 -22.14 3.71 12.34
C GLY A 35 -22.82 2.35 12.13
N GLU A 36 -24.12 2.36 11.81
CA GLU A 36 -24.89 1.14 11.56
C GLU A 36 -24.43 0.38 10.30
N ASN A 37 -23.77 1.06 9.36
CA ASN A 37 -23.24 0.45 8.13
C ASN A 37 -21.82 -0.09 8.31
N PHE A 38 -21.39 -0.37 9.55
CA PHE A 38 -20.03 -0.83 9.86
C PHE A 38 -19.51 -1.92 8.92
N LEU A 39 -20.26 -3.01 8.73
CA LEU A 39 -19.84 -4.14 7.89
C LEU A 39 -19.68 -3.74 6.42
N SER A 40 -20.59 -2.91 5.89
CA SER A 40 -20.53 -2.42 4.52
C SER A 40 -19.36 -1.43 4.33
N GLY A 41 -19.20 -0.48 5.25
CA GLY A 41 -18.11 0.49 5.22
C GLY A 41 -16.73 -0.16 5.37
N MET A 42 -16.61 -1.13 6.29
CA MET A 42 -15.35 -1.85 6.51
C MET A 42 -15.02 -2.84 5.40
N SER A 43 -16.00 -3.50 4.80
CA SER A 43 -15.73 -4.33 3.62
C SER A 43 -15.27 -3.47 2.44
N GLY A 44 -15.90 -2.31 2.21
CA GLY A 44 -15.43 -1.35 1.20
C GLY A 44 -14.00 -0.88 1.46
N PHE A 45 -13.69 -0.50 2.70
CA PHE A 45 -12.33 -0.11 3.10
C PHE A 45 -11.31 -1.24 2.92
N LEU A 46 -11.63 -2.46 3.37
CA LEU A 46 -10.74 -3.61 3.24
C LEU A 46 -10.50 -3.98 1.77
N LEU A 47 -11.51 -3.91 0.91
CA LEU A 47 -11.35 -4.23 -0.51
C LEU A 47 -10.54 -3.16 -1.24
N THR A 48 -10.82 -1.88 -0.99
CA THR A 48 -10.25 -0.78 -1.78
C THR A 48 -9.00 -0.17 -1.16
N GLY A 49 -9.02 0.12 0.15
CA GLY A 49 -7.93 0.74 0.88
C GLY A 49 -6.81 -0.22 1.28
N VAL A 50 -7.11 -1.52 1.41
CA VAL A 50 -6.11 -2.55 1.79
C VAL A 50 -5.87 -3.57 0.68
N GLY A 51 -6.94 -4.12 0.11
CA GLY A 51 -6.88 -5.22 -0.85
C GLY A 51 -6.20 -4.82 -2.16
N LEU A 52 -6.63 -3.71 -2.78
CA LEU A 52 -6.03 -3.25 -4.04
C LEU A 52 -4.54 -2.87 -3.90
N PRO A 53 -4.09 -2.09 -2.90
CA PRO A 53 -2.67 -1.84 -2.68
C PRO A 53 -1.84 -3.11 -2.44
N ALA A 54 -2.38 -4.06 -1.67
CA ALA A 54 -1.73 -5.35 -1.46
C ALA A 54 -1.57 -6.13 -2.77
N LEU A 55 -2.63 -6.19 -3.60
CA LEU A 55 -2.57 -6.82 -4.92
C LEU A 55 -1.56 -6.14 -5.84
N ALA A 56 -1.47 -4.80 -5.83
CA ALA A 56 -0.50 -4.07 -6.63
C ALA A 56 0.94 -4.44 -6.25
N LEU A 57 1.24 -4.54 -4.94
CA LEU A 57 2.55 -4.99 -4.46
C LEU A 57 2.87 -6.44 -4.88
N VAL A 58 1.89 -7.34 -4.78
CA VAL A 58 2.04 -8.72 -5.24
C VAL A 58 2.33 -8.78 -6.74
N MET A 59 1.63 -7.99 -7.55
CA MET A 59 1.87 -7.92 -8.99
C MET A 59 3.28 -7.43 -9.32
N VAL A 60 3.78 -6.40 -8.63
CA VAL A 60 5.15 -5.91 -8.79
C VAL A 60 6.18 -7.01 -8.45
N ALA A 61 5.92 -7.78 -7.39
CA ALA A 61 6.76 -8.90 -7.00
C ALA A 61 6.75 -10.02 -8.07
N ILE A 62 5.58 -10.38 -8.61
CA ILE A 62 5.44 -11.40 -9.67
C ILE A 62 6.19 -11.00 -10.93
N VAL A 63 6.06 -9.74 -11.35
CA VAL A 63 6.68 -9.21 -12.57
C VAL A 63 8.20 -8.99 -12.39
N ASN A 64 8.74 -9.15 -11.17
CA ASN A 64 10.15 -8.94 -10.83
C ASN A 64 10.64 -7.56 -11.27
N GLY A 65 9.89 -6.51 -10.90
CA GLY A 65 10.28 -5.12 -11.12
C GLY A 65 9.14 -4.23 -11.60
N SER A 66 9.01 -3.05 -10.98
CA SER A 66 8.08 -1.98 -11.34
C SER A 66 8.29 -1.45 -12.76
N ASP A 67 9.54 -1.45 -13.20
CA ASP A 67 10.02 -0.92 -14.46
C ASP A 67 9.52 -1.74 -15.66
N LYS A 68 9.27 -3.05 -15.47
CA LYS A 68 8.65 -3.92 -16.47
C LYS A 68 7.15 -3.65 -16.64
N LEU A 69 6.45 -3.31 -15.55
CA LEU A 69 5.03 -2.92 -15.59
C LEU A 69 4.81 -1.63 -16.38
N THR A 70 5.77 -0.72 -16.34
CA THR A 70 5.72 0.58 -17.04
C THR A 70 6.65 0.66 -18.26
N ALA A 71 7.13 -0.48 -18.77
CA ALA A 71 8.12 -0.52 -19.86
C ALA A 71 7.61 0.10 -21.17
N ALA A 72 6.29 0.10 -21.38
CA ALA A 72 5.65 0.72 -22.54
C ALA A 72 5.55 2.26 -22.44
N LEU A 73 5.83 2.85 -21.27
CA LEU A 73 5.71 4.29 -21.05
C LEU A 73 7.06 5.01 -21.25
N PRO A 74 7.06 6.26 -21.74
CA PRO A 74 8.24 7.11 -21.69
C PRO A 74 8.77 7.24 -20.25
N LYS A 75 10.10 7.23 -20.08
CA LYS A 75 10.77 7.33 -18.77
C LYS A 75 10.17 8.36 -17.80
N PRO A 76 9.94 9.64 -18.18
CA PRO A 76 9.39 10.61 -17.23
C PRO A 76 7.97 10.25 -16.77
N LEU A 77 7.15 9.68 -17.65
CA LEU A 77 5.79 9.26 -17.32
C LEU A 77 5.78 8.02 -16.42
N ALA A 78 6.65 7.04 -16.71
CA ALA A 78 6.84 5.87 -15.86
C ALA A 78 7.27 6.26 -14.43
N THR A 79 8.24 7.16 -14.30
CA THR A 79 8.68 7.65 -12.98
C THR A 79 7.57 8.41 -12.25
N SER A 80 6.89 9.33 -12.93
CA SER A 80 5.75 10.07 -12.33
C SER A 80 4.65 9.14 -11.85
N PHE A 81 4.32 8.11 -12.63
CA PHE A 81 3.33 7.11 -12.26
C PHE A 81 3.68 6.43 -10.94
N TRP A 82 4.91 5.90 -10.81
CA TRP A 82 5.33 5.23 -9.59
C TRP A 82 5.41 6.17 -8.39
N VAL A 83 5.87 7.41 -8.58
CA VAL A 83 5.87 8.42 -7.51
C VAL A 83 4.44 8.67 -7.00
N MET A 84 3.48 8.87 -7.91
CA MET A 84 2.07 9.04 -7.54
C MET A 84 1.53 7.82 -6.80
N VAL A 85 1.81 6.61 -7.29
CA VAL A 85 1.39 5.36 -6.63
C VAL A 85 1.95 5.26 -5.22
N PHE A 86 3.24 5.55 -5.01
CA PHE A 86 3.83 5.52 -3.67
C PHE A 86 3.27 6.59 -2.74
N ILE A 87 2.98 7.78 -3.24
CA ILE A 87 2.33 8.86 -2.47
C ILE A 87 0.92 8.45 -2.05
N VAL A 88 0.15 7.89 -2.98
CA VAL A 88 -1.23 7.44 -2.76
C VAL A 88 -1.29 6.24 -1.80
N ILE A 89 -0.36 5.29 -1.88
CA ILE A 89 -0.35 4.13 -0.98
C ILE A 89 0.05 4.53 0.46
N GLY A 90 0.93 5.52 0.62
CA GLY A 90 1.40 5.95 1.93
C GLY A 90 0.93 7.35 2.32
N PRO A 91 1.73 8.40 2.11
CA PRO A 91 1.53 9.72 2.71
C PRO A 91 0.19 10.42 2.47
N ALA A 92 -0.50 10.15 1.36
CA ALA A 92 -1.72 10.87 1.00
C ALA A 92 -3.01 10.27 1.60
N PHE A 93 -2.97 9.02 2.09
CA PHE A 93 -4.14 8.29 2.60
C PHE A 93 -3.95 7.78 4.04
N VAL A 94 -2.81 8.09 4.68
CA VAL A 94 -2.45 7.77 6.07
C VAL A 94 -2.55 9.02 6.95
#